data_AF-W9I5H0-F1
#
_entry.id   AF-W9I5H0-F1
#
_cell.length_a   1.000
_cell.length_b   1.000
_cell.length_c   1.000
_cell.angle_alpha   90.00
_cell.angle_beta   90.00
_cell.angle_gamma   90.00
#
_symmetry.space_group_name_H-M   'P 1'
#
loop_
_entity.id
_entity.type
_entity.pdbx_description
1 polymer ?
#
loop_
_entity_poly.entity_id
_entity_poly.type
_entity_poly.pdbx_seq_one_letter_code
_entity_poly.pdbx_strand_id
1 'polypeptide(L)'
;MQSWSHLGASALMLANMVSGLSIKVDAKAGKSCEYTAPWQTLPELPPIKANFEGTAPIDGIDLWYATFGAPLKETKAKGLNPVVFLHGGFANSDYWTNQINHFKDHPYTLITVDSRA
;
A
#
# COMPACT_ATOMS: atom_id res chain seq x y z
N MET A 1 -1.59 67.20 -44.01
CA MET A 1 -0.40 66.67 -43.30
C MET A 1 -0.88 65.55 -42.38
N GLN A 2 -0.86 64.30 -42.87
CA GLN A 2 0.11 63.22 -42.50
C GLN A 2 -0.10 62.73 -41.05
N SER A 3 -0.78 61.61 -40.82
CA SER A 3 -0.40 60.18 -40.92
C SER A 3 0.51 59.65 -39.80
N TRP A 4 0.03 58.56 -39.19
CA TRP A 4 0.58 57.58 -38.24
C TRP A 4 2.08 57.64 -37.84
N SER A 5 2.36 57.49 -36.54
CA SER A 5 3.25 56.42 -35.99
C SER A 5 3.64 56.64 -34.51
N HIS A 6 2.77 56.40 -33.53
CA HIS A 6 3.19 56.31 -32.12
C HIS A 6 2.61 55.08 -31.40
N LEU A 7 2.43 53.97 -32.12
CA LEU A 7 2.40 52.62 -31.55
C LEU A 7 3.83 52.09 -31.63
N GLY A 8 4.61 52.17 -30.55
CA GLY A 8 5.96 51.58 -30.56
C GLY A 8 6.86 51.81 -29.33
N ALA A 9 6.56 52.74 -28.42
CA ALA A 9 7.54 53.15 -27.39
C ALA A 9 7.18 52.82 -25.93
N SER A 10 6.14 52.01 -25.65
CA SER A 10 5.73 51.69 -24.26
C SER A 10 6.06 50.27 -23.79
N ALA A 11 6.90 49.53 -24.50
CA ALA A 11 7.29 48.16 -24.10
C ALA A 11 8.74 48.00 -23.62
N LEU A 12 9.53 49.09 -23.52
CA LEU A 12 10.96 49.03 -23.16
C LEU A 12 11.35 49.95 -22.00
N MET A 13 10.54 50.04 -20.94
CA MET A 13 10.93 50.78 -19.72
C MET A 13 10.57 50.04 -18.40
N LEU A 14 10.31 48.73 -18.46
CA LEU A 14 10.04 47.89 -17.28
C LEU A 14 10.89 46.60 -17.26
N ALA A 15 12.03 46.60 -17.95
CA ALA A 15 12.96 45.45 -17.96
C ALA A 15 14.27 45.68 -17.19
N ASN A 16 14.57 46.90 -16.71
CA ASN A 16 15.91 47.24 -16.19
C ASN A 16 15.95 47.73 -14.72
N MET A 17 14.98 47.38 -13.88
CA MET A 17 14.98 47.73 -12.45
C MET A 17 14.95 46.51 -11.50
N VAL A 18 15.46 45.36 -11.95
CA VAL A 18 15.74 44.21 -11.06
C VAL A 18 17.07 43.56 -11.44
N SER A 19 18.12 44.35 -11.65
CA SER A 19 19.48 43.83 -11.89
C SER A 19 20.44 44.09 -10.72
N GLY A 20 19.94 44.54 -9.57
CA GLY A 20 20.77 45.05 -8.47
C GLY A 20 20.74 44.27 -7.15
N LEU A 21 19.76 43.41 -6.90
CA LEU A 21 19.74 42.60 -5.67
C LEU A 21 20.27 41.20 -5.97
N SER A 22 21.59 41.03 -5.89
CA SER A 22 22.18 39.72 -5.56
C SER A 22 21.76 39.37 -4.14
N ILE A 23 20.59 38.75 -4.01
CA ILE A 23 20.23 38.02 -2.81
C ILE A 23 21.16 36.81 -2.80
N LYS A 24 22.23 36.86 -2.01
CA LYS A 24 22.99 35.65 -1.67
C LYS A 24 22.04 34.78 -0.85
N VAL A 25 21.31 33.91 -1.55
CA VAL A 25 20.68 32.77 -0.91
C VAL A 25 21.83 31.87 -0.53
N ASP A 26 22.31 32.01 0.70
CA ASP A 26 23.10 30.96 1.34
C ASP A 26 22.20 29.74 1.37
N ALA A 27 22.28 28.93 0.32
CA ALA A 27 21.73 27.61 0.26
C ALA A 27 22.51 26.77 1.27
N LYS A 28 22.24 26.96 2.56
CA LYS A 28 22.30 25.84 3.49
C LYS A 28 21.37 24.82 2.86
N ALA A 29 21.96 23.83 2.20
CA ALA A 29 21.26 22.67 1.68
C ALA A 29 20.41 22.14 2.84
N GLY A 30 19.13 22.50 2.85
CA GLY A 30 18.16 21.86 3.71
C GLY A 30 18.27 20.37 3.41
N LYS A 31 18.33 19.54 4.45
CA LYS A 31 18.33 18.08 4.29
C LYS A 31 17.30 17.74 3.22
N SER A 32 17.74 17.14 2.12
CA SER A 32 16.81 16.62 1.12
C SER A 32 15.86 15.67 1.86
N CYS A 33 14.57 16.00 1.88
CA CYS A 33 13.59 14.98 2.24
C CYS A 33 13.69 13.91 1.15
N GLU A 34 14.19 12.73 1.50
CA GLU A 34 14.06 11.58 0.60
C GLU A 34 12.57 11.27 0.46
N TYR A 35 12.03 11.58 -0.71
CA TYR A 35 10.69 11.14 -1.09
C TYR A 35 10.81 9.71 -1.62
N THR A 36 10.19 8.78 -0.90
CA THR A 36 9.95 7.42 -1.39
C THR A 36 8.55 7.37 -1.98
N ALA A 37 8.43 7.03 -3.26
CA ALA A 37 7.13 6.92 -3.89
C ALA A 37 6.36 5.70 -3.33
N PRO A 38 5.02 5.75 -3.18
CA PRO A 38 4.26 4.67 -2.55
C PRO A 38 4.40 3.29 -3.20
N TRP A 39 4.77 3.20 -4.47
CA TRP A 39 5.01 1.93 -5.17
C TRP A 39 6.37 1.30 -4.87
N GLN A 40 7.28 2.03 -4.20
CA GLN A 40 8.60 1.54 -3.80
C GLN A 40 8.58 0.82 -2.45
N THR A 41 7.47 0.88 -1.72
CA THR A 41 7.28 0.21 -0.44
C THR A 41 5.95 -0.55 -0.45
N LEU A 42 5.89 -1.61 0.36
CA LEU A 42 4.62 -2.27 0.63
C LEU A 42 3.96 -1.59 1.85
N PRO A 43 2.64 -1.42 1.86
CA PRO A 43 1.94 -0.98 3.05
C PRO A 43 2.10 -2.04 4.15
N GLU A 44 2.19 -1.60 5.41
CA GLU A 44 2.16 -2.52 6.54
C GLU A 44 0.84 -3.29 6.56
N LEU A 45 0.94 -4.60 6.75
CA LEU A 45 -0.23 -5.45 6.94
C LEU A 45 -0.72 -5.29 8.38
N PRO A 46 -2.04 -5.19 8.63
CA PRO A 46 -2.54 -5.13 10.00
C PRO A 46 -2.13 -6.39 10.77
N PRO A 47 -1.90 -6.32 12.08
CA PRO A 47 -1.66 -7.51 12.86
C PRO A 47 -2.95 -8.32 13.00
N ILE A 48 -2.82 -9.65 12.98
CA ILE A 48 -3.93 -10.54 13.31
C ILE A 48 -3.45 -11.71 14.15
N LYS A 49 -4.29 -12.13 15.10
CA LYS A 49 -4.01 -13.28 15.95
C LYS A 49 -4.75 -14.50 15.42
N ALA A 50 -4.01 -15.55 15.07
CA ALA A 50 -4.58 -16.82 14.72
C ALA A 50 -5.12 -17.57 15.96
N ASN A 51 -6.16 -18.37 15.76
CA ASN A 51 -6.60 -19.36 16.74
C ASN A 51 -5.58 -20.52 16.83
N PHE A 52 -4.96 -20.82 15.70
CA PHE A 52 -3.91 -21.82 15.52
C PHE A 52 -3.07 -21.44 14.30
N GLU A 53 -1.77 -21.68 14.38
CA GLU A 53 -0.84 -21.62 13.24
C GLU A 53 0.17 -22.78 13.36
N GLY A 54 0.58 -23.34 12.22
CA GLY A 54 1.54 -24.44 12.19
C GLY A 54 1.69 -25.05 10.80
N THR A 55 2.29 -26.23 10.74
CA THR A 55 2.47 -26.98 9.50
C THR A 55 1.74 -28.32 9.53
N ALA A 56 1.35 -28.81 8.36
CA ALA A 56 0.80 -30.15 8.18
C ALA A 56 1.64 -30.94 7.16
N PRO A 57 2.03 -32.20 7.48
CA PRO A 57 2.73 -33.06 6.53
C PRO A 57 1.73 -33.57 5.47
N ILE A 58 1.84 -33.08 4.23
CA ILE A 58 1.00 -33.47 3.08
C ILE A 58 1.95 -33.87 1.94
N ASP A 59 1.81 -35.06 1.37
CA ASP A 59 2.56 -35.49 0.16
C ASP A 59 4.08 -35.23 0.19
N GLY A 60 4.71 -35.43 1.36
CA GLY A 60 6.15 -35.22 1.55
C GLY A 60 6.56 -33.76 1.76
N ILE A 61 5.61 -32.90 2.10
CA ILE A 61 5.79 -31.46 2.30
C ILE A 61 5.24 -31.02 3.64
N ASP A 62 5.87 -30.03 4.27
CA ASP A 62 5.29 -29.34 5.43
C ASP A 62 4.57 -28.08 4.94
N LEU A 63 3.25 -28.17 4.81
CA LEU A 63 2.40 -27.07 4.35
C LEU A 63 2.01 -26.18 5.53
N TRP A 64 2.40 -24.91 5.50
CA TRP A 64 1.99 -23.94 6.53
C TRP A 64 0.51 -23.57 6.37
N TYR A 65 -0.19 -23.49 7.50
CA TYR A 65 -1.55 -22.98 7.55
C TYR A 65 -1.86 -22.33 8.91
N ALA A 66 -2.86 -21.44 8.90
CA ALA A 66 -3.43 -20.86 10.12
C ALA A 66 -4.96 -20.90 10.06
N THR A 67 -5.59 -20.85 11.24
CA THR A 67 -7.06 -20.80 11.38
C THR A 67 -7.53 -19.60 12.17
N PHE A 68 -8.69 -19.08 11.78
CA PHE A 68 -9.34 -17.91 12.38
C PHE A 68 -10.86 -18.12 12.43
N GLY A 69 -11.55 -17.23 13.14
CA GLY A 69 -13.01 -17.24 13.25
C GLY A 69 -13.55 -18.41 14.07
N ALA A 70 -14.71 -18.93 13.68
CA ALA A 70 -15.38 -19.99 14.44
C ALA A 70 -14.60 -21.31 14.40
N PRO A 71 -14.59 -22.12 15.50
CA PRO A 71 -13.98 -23.44 15.48
C PRO A 71 -14.59 -24.36 14.43
N LEU A 72 -13.77 -25.19 13.76
CA LEU A 72 -14.22 -26.09 12.68
C LEU A 72 -15.39 -26.99 13.08
N LYS A 73 -15.39 -27.47 14.33
CA LYS A 73 -16.47 -28.29 14.87
C LYS A 73 -17.81 -27.54 14.86
N GLU A 74 -17.82 -26.25 15.18
CA GLU A 74 -19.03 -25.42 15.23
C GLU A 74 -19.53 -25.06 13.84
N THR A 75 -18.64 -24.67 12.94
CA THR A 75 -18.98 -24.41 11.52
C THR A 75 -19.64 -25.63 10.91
N LYS A 76 -19.06 -26.83 11.09
CA LYS A 76 -19.64 -28.08 10.59
C LYS A 76 -20.96 -28.45 11.26
N ALA A 77 -21.09 -28.25 12.57
CA ALA A 77 -22.34 -28.54 13.29
C ALA A 77 -23.53 -27.69 12.80
N LYS A 78 -23.26 -26.50 12.24
CA LYS A 78 -24.26 -25.63 11.61
C LYS A 78 -24.54 -25.98 10.14
N GLY A 79 -23.93 -27.04 9.60
CA GLY A 79 -24.06 -27.40 8.19
C GLY A 79 -23.34 -26.44 7.24
N LEU A 80 -22.36 -25.67 7.74
CA LEU A 80 -21.57 -24.72 6.94
C LEU A 80 -20.22 -25.32 6.56
N ASN A 81 -19.64 -24.79 5.48
CA ASN A 81 -18.30 -25.13 5.03
C ASN A 81 -17.26 -24.12 5.55
N PRO A 82 -16.03 -24.58 5.87
CA PRO A 82 -14.92 -23.66 6.10
C PRO A 82 -14.56 -22.92 4.81
N VAL A 83 -13.92 -21.76 4.95
CA VAL A 83 -13.42 -20.95 3.83
C VAL A 83 -11.90 -21.04 3.80
N VAL A 84 -11.33 -21.47 2.67
CA VAL A 84 -9.87 -21.55 2.46
C VAL A 84 -9.43 -20.37 1.60
N PHE A 85 -8.46 -19.62 2.08
CA PHE A 85 -7.82 -18.52 1.36
C PHE A 85 -6.49 -19.00 0.78
N LEU A 86 -6.37 -18.91 -0.54
CA LEU A 86 -5.15 -19.23 -1.28
C LEU A 86 -4.60 -17.95 -1.89
N HIS A 87 -3.34 -17.63 -1.60
CA HIS A 87 -2.68 -16.50 -2.21
C HIS A 87 -2.30 -16.80 -3.68
N GLY A 88 -2.06 -15.76 -4.47
CA GLY A 88 -1.40 -15.89 -5.78
C GLY A 88 0.13 -15.82 -5.66
N GLY A 89 0.86 -15.94 -6.78
CA GLY A 89 2.34 -15.93 -6.93
C GLY A 89 3.21 -15.48 -5.74
N PHE A 90 3.93 -14.36 -5.89
CA PHE A 90 4.92 -13.83 -4.91
C PHE A 90 4.31 -13.29 -3.60
N ALA A 91 3.20 -13.87 -3.11
CA ALA A 91 2.50 -13.49 -1.89
C ALA A 91 2.56 -14.61 -0.84
N ASN A 92 1.89 -14.38 0.29
CA ASN A 92 1.72 -15.36 1.38
C ASN A 92 0.37 -15.10 2.09
N SER A 93 0.09 -15.85 3.15
CA SER A 93 -1.14 -15.76 3.92
C SER A 93 -1.39 -14.43 4.63
N ASP A 94 -0.35 -13.66 4.96
CA ASP A 94 -0.50 -12.39 5.69
C ASP A 94 -1.29 -11.36 4.89
N TYR A 95 -1.27 -11.47 3.56
CA TYR A 95 -2.03 -10.59 2.65
C TYR A 95 -3.55 -10.69 2.82
N TRP A 96 -4.05 -11.76 3.46
CA TRP A 96 -5.48 -11.94 3.71
C TRP A 96 -5.98 -11.24 4.97
N THR A 97 -5.12 -10.56 5.74
CA THR A 97 -5.49 -10.03 7.06
C THR A 97 -6.74 -9.15 7.04
N ASN A 98 -6.93 -8.32 6.02
CA ASN A 98 -8.12 -7.48 5.91
C ASN A 98 -9.40 -8.31 5.71
N GLN A 99 -9.35 -9.34 4.86
CA GLN A 99 -10.45 -10.26 4.61
C GLN A 99 -10.75 -11.09 5.86
N ILE A 100 -9.72 -11.58 6.55
CA ILE A 100 -9.92 -12.31 7.80
C ILE A 100 -10.56 -11.41 8.85
N ASN A 101 -10.10 -10.17 9.01
CA ASN A 101 -10.71 -9.21 9.93
C ASN A 101 -12.18 -8.92 9.60
N HIS A 102 -12.55 -8.93 8.32
CA HIS A 102 -13.93 -8.78 7.89
C HIS A 102 -14.78 -10.01 8.22
N PHE A 103 -14.24 -11.23 8.04
CA PHE A 103 -15.00 -12.47 8.17
C PHE A 103 -14.93 -13.13 9.56
N LYS A 104 -13.98 -12.79 10.43
CA LYS A 104 -13.68 -13.53 11.66
C LYS A 104 -14.85 -13.65 12.65
N ASP A 105 -15.80 -12.71 12.59
CA ASP A 105 -16.95 -12.69 13.50
C ASP A 105 -18.19 -13.43 12.91
N HIS A 106 -18.06 -14.01 11.71
CA HIS A 106 -19.08 -14.86 11.06
C HIS A 106 -18.96 -16.33 11.50
N PRO A 107 -19.98 -17.18 11.25
CA PRO A 107 -19.99 -18.58 11.71
C PRO A 107 -19.07 -19.54 10.91
N TYR A 108 -18.10 -19.01 10.17
CA TYR A 108 -17.18 -19.77 9.34
C TYR A 108 -15.82 -19.92 10.03
N THR A 109 -15.24 -21.11 9.91
CA THR A 109 -13.80 -21.30 10.08
C THR A 109 -13.10 -20.76 8.86
N LEU A 110 -12.16 -19.86 9.07
CA LEU A 110 -11.33 -19.29 8.02
C LEU A 110 -9.96 -19.95 8.09
N ILE A 111 -9.43 -20.41 6.96
CA ILE A 111 -8.15 -21.11 6.88
C ILE A 111 -7.29 -20.39 5.84
N THR A 112 -6.12 -19.90 6.23
CA THR A 112 -5.11 -19.39 5.30
C THR A 112 -4.03 -20.43 5.11
N VAL A 113 -3.51 -20.55 3.89
CA VAL A 113 -2.50 -21.55 3.52
C VAL A 113 -1.41 -20.89 2.69
N ASP A 114 -0.16 -21.17 3.01
CA ASP A 114 0.98 -20.79 2.17
C ASP A 114 1.20 -21.87 1.12
N SER A 115 0.47 -21.73 0.02
CA SER A 115 0.56 -22.63 -1.12
C SER A 115 1.88 -22.46 -1.86
N ARG A 116 2.36 -23.54 -2.48
CA ARG A 116 3.49 -23.43 -3.40
C ARG A 116 3.00 -22.91 -4.75
N ALA A 117 3.79 -22.03 -5.35
CA ALA A 117 3.67 -21.64 -6.75
C ALA A 117 4.32 -22.67 -7.68
#